data_AF-A0A2R6L9Y7-F1
#
_entry.id   AF-A0A2R6L9Y7-F1
#
_cell.length_a   1.000
_cell.length_b   1.000
_cell.length_c   1.000
_cell.angle_alpha   90.00
_cell.angle_beta   90.00
_cell.angle_gamma   90.00
#
_symmetry.space_group_name_H-M   'P 1'
#
loop_
_entity.id
_entity.type
_entity.pdbx_description
1 polymer ?
#
loop_
_entity_poly.entity_id
_entity_poly.type
_entity_poly.pdbx_seq_one_letter_code
_entity_poly.pdbx_strand_id
1 'polypeptide(L)'
;MFVARLTTEPPLTPGVAGLVVRSVAFPRARSRFRDDLADRGFRAVEEVERRRVDVGGGQRARAARLSAVVPVDDATASAGAGTDDDDDGVAVDAWIALWHRDREMVAAGGFYPVATLSGAPDAFASPGEYRGRLFEFVRAVSEE
;
A
#
# COMPACT_ATOMS: atom_id res chain seq x y z
N MET A 1 -0.99 -8.22 0.21
CA MET A 1 -2.05 -7.18 0.18
C MET A 1 -3.04 -7.46 1.28
N PHE A 2 -3.66 -6.44 1.87
CA PHE A 2 -4.65 -6.56 2.94
C PHE A 2 -5.76 -5.51 2.81
N VAL A 3 -6.92 -5.84 3.37
CA VAL A 3 -7.97 -4.88 3.72
C VAL A 3 -8.47 -5.22 5.11
N ALA A 4 -8.73 -4.22 5.93
CA ALA A 4 -9.20 -4.37 7.30
C ALA A 4 -10.26 -3.32 7.63
N ARG A 5 -11.34 -3.76 8.29
CA ARG A 5 -12.30 -2.87 8.96
C ARG A 5 -11.82 -2.63 10.38
N LEU A 6 -11.80 -1.38 10.77
CA LEU A 6 -11.32 -0.93 12.07
C LEU A 6 -12.48 -0.27 12.81
N THR A 7 -12.75 -0.79 14.00
CA THR A 7 -13.67 -0.19 14.97
C THR A 7 -12.86 0.57 16.02
N THR A 8 -13.47 1.57 16.64
CA THR A 8 -12.84 2.34 17.71
C THR A 8 -13.62 2.15 19.01
N GLU A 9 -12.90 2.18 20.12
CA GLU A 9 -13.47 2.25 21.46
C GLU A 9 -12.95 3.55 22.11
N PRO A 10 -13.82 4.53 22.41
CA PRO A 10 -15.26 4.56 22.12
C PRO A 10 -15.56 4.70 20.61
N PRO A 11 -16.79 4.37 20.17
CA PRO A 11 -17.18 4.48 18.77
C PRO A 11 -17.11 5.93 18.27
N LEU A 12 -16.67 6.11 17.03
CA LEU A 12 -16.57 7.44 16.41
C LEU A 12 -17.95 8.08 16.26
N THR A 13 -18.06 9.33 16.70
CA THR A 13 -19.27 10.13 16.49
C THR A 13 -19.46 10.42 15.00
N PRO A 14 -20.67 10.23 14.44
CA PRO A 14 -20.97 10.64 13.08
C PRO A 14 -20.62 12.12 12.87
N GLY A 15 -19.82 12.42 11.84
CA GLY A 15 -19.32 13.77 11.54
C GLY A 15 -17.88 14.05 11.99
N VAL A 16 -17.36 13.32 12.99
CA VAL A 16 -15.96 13.48 13.45
C VAL A 16 -15.03 12.46 12.80
N ALA A 17 -15.58 11.33 12.31
CA ALA A 17 -14.81 10.24 11.70
C ALA A 17 -13.88 10.70 10.57
N GLY A 18 -14.34 11.56 9.65
CA GLY A 18 -13.51 12.08 8.57
C GLY A 18 -12.35 12.97 9.05
N LEU A 19 -12.56 13.73 10.13
CA LEU A 19 -11.50 14.52 10.75
C LEU A 19 -10.48 13.63 11.45
N VAL A 20 -10.94 12.58 12.15
CA VAL A 20 -10.06 11.60 12.82
C VAL A 20 -9.22 10.84 11.80
N VAL A 21 -9.82 10.37 10.71
CA VAL A 21 -9.10 9.74 9.60
C VAL A 21 -8.01 10.68 9.07
N ARG A 22 -8.37 11.94 8.80
CA ARG A 22 -7.42 12.92 8.27
C ARG A 22 -6.27 13.22 9.21
N SER A 23 -6.58 13.51 10.47
CA SER A 23 -5.64 14.19 11.38
C SER A 23 -4.86 13.21 12.26
N VAL A 24 -5.39 12.01 12.49
CA VAL A 24 -4.83 11.06 13.46
C VAL A 24 -4.58 9.70 12.81
N ALA A 25 -5.63 9.06 12.30
CA ALA A 25 -5.55 7.67 11.90
C ALA A 25 -4.68 7.47 10.65
N PHE A 26 -4.86 8.30 9.60
CA PHE A 26 -4.05 8.18 8.38
C PHE A 26 -2.57 8.49 8.61
N PRO A 27 -2.17 9.59 9.29
CA PRO A 27 -0.77 9.83 9.61
C PRO A 27 -0.12 8.70 10.41
N ARG A 28 -0.83 8.14 11.41
CA ARG A 28 -0.34 7.01 12.22
C ARG A 28 -0.25 5.72 11.42
N ALA A 29 -1.29 5.35 10.68
CA ALA A 29 -1.32 4.16 9.85
C ALA A 29 -0.18 4.18 8.83
N ARG A 30 0.05 5.33 8.20
CA ARG A 30 1.15 5.56 7.25
C ARG A 30 2.52 5.43 7.90
N SER A 31 2.74 6.05 9.06
CA SER A 31 4.01 5.93 9.79
C SER A 31 4.27 4.48 10.15
N ARG A 32 3.27 3.81 10.75
CA ARG A 32 3.40 2.42 11.15
C ARG A 32 3.59 1.49 9.97
N PHE A 33 2.94 1.74 8.84
CA PHE A 33 3.13 0.94 7.64
C PHE A 33 4.55 1.06 7.09
N ARG A 34 5.15 2.26 7.13
CA ARG A 34 6.56 2.45 6.79
C ARG A 34 7.47 1.67 7.74
N ASP A 35 7.21 1.77 9.04
CA ASP A 35 8.00 1.08 10.06
C ASP A 35 7.86 -0.45 9.90
N ASP A 36 6.64 -0.96 9.66
CA ASP A 36 6.37 -2.38 9.38
C ASP A 36 7.09 -2.89 8.10
N LEU A 37 7.27 -2.04 7.08
CA LEU A 37 8.06 -2.39 5.89
C LEU A 37 9.54 -2.51 6.24
N ALA A 38 10.08 -1.54 6.98
CA ALA A 38 11.47 -1.56 7.43
C ALA A 38 11.76 -2.77 8.34
N ASP A 39 10.87 -3.06 9.30
CA ASP A 39 10.96 -4.22 10.20
C ASP A 39 10.91 -5.56 9.45
N ARG A 40 10.26 -5.59 8.28
CA ARG A 40 10.23 -6.76 7.39
C ARG A 40 11.45 -6.85 6.46
N GLY A 41 12.43 -5.96 6.62
CA GLY A 41 13.66 -5.95 5.85
C GLY A 41 13.61 -5.18 4.54
N PHE A 42 12.54 -4.41 4.28
CA PHE A 42 12.51 -3.52 3.13
C PHE A 42 13.50 -2.37 3.36
N ARG A 43 14.28 -2.04 2.33
CA ARG A 43 15.28 -0.97 2.34
C ARG A 43 14.76 0.28 1.63
N ALA A 44 15.45 1.41 1.86
CA ALA A 44 15.18 2.68 1.20
C ALA A 44 13.67 3.07 1.18
N VAL A 45 12.98 2.88 2.32
CA VAL A 45 11.54 3.12 2.39
C VAL A 45 11.25 4.62 2.44
N GLU A 46 10.79 5.18 1.33
CA GLU A 46 10.56 6.62 1.16
C GLU A 46 9.12 6.90 0.73
N GLU A 47 8.50 7.95 1.29
CA GLU A 47 7.20 8.39 0.81
C GLU A 47 7.36 9.21 -0.46
N VAL A 48 6.73 8.76 -1.55
CA VAL A 48 6.81 9.40 -2.86
C VAL A 48 5.55 10.19 -3.21
N GLU A 49 4.38 9.80 -2.70
CA GLU A 49 3.13 10.43 -3.08
C GLU A 49 2.06 10.35 -1.98
N ARG A 50 1.23 11.38 -1.91
CA ARG A 50 -0.05 11.36 -1.18
C ARG A 50 -1.17 11.84 -2.08
N ARG A 51 -2.28 11.13 -2.11
CA ARG A 51 -3.46 11.49 -2.92
C ARG A 51 -4.77 11.10 -2.28
N ARG A 52 -5.87 11.52 -2.92
CA ARG A 52 -7.21 11.01 -2.61
C ARG A 52 -7.68 10.13 -3.76
N VAL A 53 -8.26 8.98 -3.42
CA VAL A 53 -8.79 8.01 -4.38
C VAL A 53 -10.28 7.85 -4.12
N ASP A 54 -11.10 7.87 -5.16
CA ASP A 54 -12.53 7.56 -5.04
C ASP A 54 -12.70 6.06 -4.78
N VAL A 55 -13.46 5.71 -3.74
CA VAL A 55 -13.70 4.31 -3.35
C VAL A 55 -15.17 3.90 -3.51
N GLY A 56 -15.96 4.69 -4.25
CA GLY A 56 -17.39 4.44 -4.44
C GLY A 56 -18.27 5.02 -3.33
N GLY A 57 -19.57 5.13 -3.60
CA GLY A 57 -20.54 5.65 -2.64
C GLY A 57 -20.33 7.11 -2.21
N GLY A 58 -19.63 7.91 -3.03
CA GLY A 58 -19.27 9.30 -2.71
C GLY A 58 -18.13 9.44 -1.70
N GLN A 59 -17.48 8.34 -1.32
CA GLN A 59 -16.41 8.31 -0.34
C GLN A 59 -15.05 8.42 -1.01
N ARG A 60 -14.09 9.03 -0.30
CA ARG A 60 -12.71 9.20 -0.78
C ARG A 60 -11.72 8.71 0.26
N ALA A 61 -10.87 7.78 -0.16
CA ALA A 61 -9.75 7.34 0.64
C ALA A 61 -8.57 8.30 0.54
N ARG A 62 -7.91 8.52 1.67
CA ARG A 62 -6.58 9.11 1.70
C ARG A 62 -5.59 7.99 1.46
N ALA A 63 -4.71 8.16 0.49
CA ALA A 63 -3.73 7.16 0.12
C ALA A 63 -2.31 7.75 0.12
N ALA A 64 -1.34 6.96 0.52
CA ALA A 64 0.08 7.25 0.41
C ALA A 64 0.76 6.13 -0.38
N ARG A 65 1.72 6.51 -1.22
CA ARG A 65 2.63 5.61 -1.90
C ARG A 65 4.01 5.76 -1.28
N LEU A 66 4.63 4.64 -0.95
CA LEU A 66 6.00 4.53 -0.47
C LEU A 66 6.79 3.70 -1.48
N SER A 67 7.93 4.20 -1.93
CA SER A 67 8.91 3.37 -2.65
C SER A 67 9.75 2.61 -1.63
N ALA A 68 10.17 1.40 -1.98
CA ALA A 68 11.08 0.60 -1.18
C ALA A 68 11.82 -0.41 -2.06
N VAL A 69 12.84 -1.05 -1.50
CA VAL A 69 13.57 -2.16 -2.14
C VAL A 69 13.43 -3.41 -1.28
N VAL A 70 13.05 -4.52 -1.90
CA VAL A 70 13.00 -5.84 -1.25
C VAL A 70 14.31 -6.57 -1.57
N PRO A 71 15.14 -6.92 -0.58
CA PRO A 71 16.35 -7.69 -0.83
C PRO A 71 15.99 -9.07 -1.37
N VAL A 72 16.77 -9.58 -2.32
CA VAL A 72 16.63 -10.94 -2.85
C VAL A 72 17.86 -11.73 -2.45
N ASP A 73 17.67 -12.86 -1.75
CA ASP A 73 18.80 -13.73 -1.43
C ASP A 73 19.35 -14.41 -2.70
N ASP A 74 20.69 -14.46 -2.79
CA ASP A 74 21.53 -14.89 -3.93
C ASP A 74 21.10 -16.19 -4.65
N ALA A 75 20.35 -17.08 -3.99
CA ALA A 75 19.88 -18.33 -4.58
C ALA A 75 18.91 -18.15 -5.77
N THR A 76 18.37 -16.95 -5.98
CA THR A 76 17.46 -16.62 -7.10
C THR A 76 17.93 -15.49 -8.00
N ALA A 77 19.10 -14.90 -7.72
CA ALA A 77 19.64 -13.72 -8.42
C ALA A 77 20.01 -13.95 -9.90
N SER A 78 19.98 -15.21 -10.38
CA SER A 78 20.28 -15.57 -11.77
C SER A 78 19.15 -15.28 -12.79
N ALA A 79 18.03 -14.69 -12.39
CA ALA A 79 17.05 -14.10 -13.32
C ALA A 79 17.25 -12.58 -13.34
N GLY A 80 18.20 -12.18 -14.18
CA GLY A 80 18.94 -10.94 -14.02
C GLY A 80 18.17 -9.64 -14.23
N ALA A 81 18.55 -8.63 -13.47
CA ALA A 81 18.49 -7.23 -13.86
C ALA A 81 19.73 -6.55 -13.26
N GLY A 82 20.85 -6.61 -13.97
CA GLY A 82 22.07 -5.94 -13.54
C GLY A 82 21.89 -4.42 -13.54
N THR A 83 22.32 -3.78 -12.47
CA THR A 83 23.00 -2.49 -12.53
C THR A 83 24.16 -2.60 -11.55
N ASP A 84 25.38 -2.32 -12.04
CA ASP A 84 26.59 -2.26 -11.22
C ASP A 84 26.43 -1.21 -10.10
N ASP A 85 26.08 -1.64 -8.88
CA ASP A 85 26.32 -0.99 -7.59
C ASP A 85 25.55 -1.78 -6.50
N ASP A 86 26.25 -2.57 -5.69
CA ASP A 86 25.96 -3.06 -4.31
C ASP A 86 24.52 -3.16 -3.70
N ASP A 87 23.43 -3.28 -4.46
CA ASP A 87 22.07 -3.46 -3.92
C ASP A 87 21.22 -4.46 -4.74
N ASP A 88 21.50 -5.76 -4.55
CA ASP A 88 20.69 -6.87 -5.07
C ASP A 88 19.27 -6.87 -4.45
N GLY A 89 18.34 -6.13 -5.08
CA GLY A 89 16.98 -6.03 -4.60
C GLY A 89 15.95 -5.63 -5.67
N VAL A 90 14.68 -5.99 -5.42
CA VAL A 90 13.55 -5.64 -6.29
C VAL A 90 12.93 -4.35 -5.78
N ALA A 91 12.94 -3.31 -6.61
CA ALA A 91 12.21 -2.08 -6.33
C ALA A 91 10.69 -2.32 -6.34
N VAL A 92 10.00 -1.82 -5.33
CA VAL A 92 8.56 -1.97 -5.12
C VAL A 92 7.89 -0.64 -4.75
N ASP A 93 6.63 -0.50 -5.15
CA ASP A 93 5.72 0.53 -4.70
C ASP A 93 4.76 -0.09 -3.66
N ALA A 94 4.77 0.45 -2.46
CA ALA A 94 3.84 0.11 -1.39
C ALA A 94 2.76 1.19 -1.24
N TRP A 95 1.51 0.79 -1.21
CA TRP A 95 0.37 1.69 -0.99
C TRP A 95 -0.32 1.39 0.32
N ILE A 96 -0.74 2.45 1.00
CA ILE A 96 -1.69 2.38 2.11
C ILE A 96 -2.79 3.42 1.90
N ALA A 97 -4.04 3.00 2.07
CA ALA A 97 -5.24 3.81 1.95
C ALA A 97 -6.10 3.69 3.21
N LEU A 98 -6.68 4.80 3.64
CA LEU A 98 -7.59 4.87 4.78
C LEU A 98 -8.79 5.77 4.48
N TRP A 99 -9.99 5.31 4.80
CA TRP A 99 -11.23 6.08 4.73
C TRP A 99 -12.14 5.74 5.90
N HIS A 100 -13.24 6.48 6.03
CA HIS A 100 -14.33 6.12 6.94
C HIS A 100 -15.55 5.74 6.11
N ARG A 101 -16.34 4.81 6.65
CA ARG A 101 -17.69 4.46 6.19
C ARG A 101 -18.58 4.46 7.42
N ASP A 102 -19.52 5.40 7.47
CA ASP A 102 -20.38 5.64 8.62
C ASP A 102 -19.62 5.81 9.95
N ARG A 103 -19.64 4.79 10.81
CA ARG A 103 -18.97 4.76 12.13
C ARG A 103 -17.67 3.96 12.15
N GLU A 104 -17.28 3.39 11.03
CA GLU A 104 -16.11 2.54 10.89
C GLU A 104 -15.02 3.23 10.07
N MET A 105 -13.78 2.79 10.29
CA MET A 105 -12.67 3.09 9.40
C MET A 105 -12.32 1.85 8.60
N VAL A 106 -11.93 2.05 7.35
CA VAL A 106 -11.42 0.97 6.51
C VAL A 106 -10.01 1.31 6.11
N ALA A 107 -9.14 0.30 6.23
CA ALA A 107 -7.76 0.35 5.83
C ALA A 107 -7.51 -0.65 4.71
N ALA A 108 -6.72 -0.25 3.73
CA ALA A 108 -6.25 -1.14 2.70
C ALA A 108 -4.79 -0.87 2.40
N GLY A 109 -4.04 -1.90 2.07
CA GLY A 109 -2.67 -1.70 1.66
C GLY A 109 -2.04 -2.92 1.01
N GLY A 110 -0.89 -2.70 0.40
CA GLY A 110 -0.14 -3.72 -0.31
C GLY A 110 1.08 -3.14 -0.95
N PHE A 111 1.88 -3.98 -1.59
CA PHE A 111 3.02 -3.56 -2.39
C PHE A 111 3.06 -4.35 -3.68
N TYR A 112 3.69 -3.79 -4.70
CA TYR A 112 3.89 -4.43 -6.00
C TYR A 112 5.23 -3.99 -6.59
N PRO A 113 5.90 -4.82 -7.42
CA PRO A 113 7.15 -4.45 -8.07
C PRO A 113 6.95 -3.32 -9.07
N VAL A 114 7.90 -2.38 -9.14
CA VAL A 114 7.83 -1.22 -10.07
C VAL A 114 8.39 -1.53 -11.45
N ALA A 115 9.27 -2.52 -11.55
CA ALA A 115 9.82 -3.03 -12.80
C ALA A 115 9.22 -4.41 -13.11
N THR A 116 9.11 -4.72 -14.40
CA THR A 116 8.98 -6.11 -14.84
C THR A 116 10.27 -6.81 -14.40
N LEU A 117 10.17 -7.79 -13.50
CA LEU A 117 11.32 -8.62 -13.16
C LEU A 117 11.78 -9.29 -14.45
N SER A 118 13.02 -9.02 -14.86
CA SER A 118 13.58 -9.64 -16.05
C SER A 118 13.77 -11.14 -15.77
N GLY A 119 13.14 -12.00 -16.58
CA GLY A 119 13.03 -13.44 -16.30
C GLY A 119 11.82 -13.85 -15.46
N ALA A 120 10.94 -12.91 -15.05
CA ALA A 120 9.65 -13.29 -14.52
C ALA A 120 8.83 -14.00 -15.61
N PRO A 121 8.20 -15.15 -15.31
CA PRO A 121 7.29 -15.79 -16.25
C PRO A 121 6.21 -14.80 -16.68
N ASP A 122 5.73 -14.91 -17.93
CA ASP A 122 4.63 -14.10 -18.51
C ASP A 122 3.33 -14.12 -17.67
N ALA A 123 3.29 -14.95 -16.63
CA ALA A 123 2.25 -15.00 -15.60
C ALA A 123 2.25 -13.80 -14.63
N PHE A 124 3.33 -13.02 -14.53
CA PHE A 124 3.35 -11.83 -13.69
C PHE A 124 2.71 -10.64 -14.42
N ALA A 125 1.63 -10.11 -13.84
CA ALA A 125 0.94 -8.95 -14.40
C ALA A 125 1.85 -7.70 -14.41
N SER A 126 1.55 -6.74 -15.28
CA SER A 126 2.28 -5.47 -15.28
C SER A 126 2.10 -4.71 -13.94
N PRO A 127 3.04 -3.84 -13.56
CA PRO A 127 2.90 -3.00 -12.36
C PRO A 127 1.58 -2.19 -12.34
N GLY A 128 1.13 -1.74 -13.52
CA GLY A 128 -0.15 -1.05 -13.69
C GLY A 128 -1.35 -1.91 -13.37
N GLU A 129 -1.32 -3.20 -13.71
CA GLU A 129 -2.39 -4.17 -13.44
C GLU A 129 -2.45 -4.56 -11.96
N TYR A 130 -1.32 -4.74 -11.28
CA TYR A 130 -1.31 -4.96 -9.83
C TYR A 130 -1.90 -3.77 -9.08
N ARG A 131 -1.53 -2.55 -9.50
CA ARG A 131 -2.13 -1.32 -8.98
C ARG A 131 -3.63 -1.24 -9.26
N GLY A 132 -4.05 -1.63 -10.45
CA GLY A 132 -5.46 -1.71 -10.84
C GLY A 132 -6.26 -2.66 -9.95
N ARG A 133 -5.78 -3.90 -9.79
CA ARG A 133 -6.39 -4.92 -8.90
C ARG A 133 -6.46 -4.47 -7.45
N LEU A 134 -5.44 -3.75 -6.95
CA LEU A 134 -5.49 -3.18 -5.60
C LEU A 134 -6.69 -2.24 -5.45
N PHE A 135 -6.87 -1.31 -6.39
CA PHE A 135 -7.98 -0.36 -6.33
C PHE A 135 -9.34 -1.03 -6.57
N GLU A 136 -9.40 -2.04 -7.43
CA GLU A 136 -10.59 -2.86 -7.63
C GLU A 136 -10.99 -3.58 -6.33
N PHE A 137 -10.05 -4.24 -5.66
CA PHE A 137 -10.33 -4.94 -4.41
C PHE A 137 -10.69 -3.99 -3.27
N VAL A 138 -10.01 -2.84 -3.18
CA VAL A 138 -10.37 -1.75 -2.25
C VAL A 138 -11.81 -1.29 -2.46
N ARG A 139 -12.23 -1.19 -3.72
CA ARG A 139 -13.59 -0.80 -4.08
C ARG A 139 -14.61 -1.90 -3.76
N ALA A 140 -14.31 -3.16 -4.07
CA ALA A 140 -15.19 -4.29 -3.79
C ALA A 140 -15.54 -4.42 -2.29
N VAL A 141 -14.53 -4.30 -1.41
CA VAL A 141 -14.75 -4.31 0.05
C VAL A 141 -15.49 -3.06 0.55
N SER A 142 -15.55 -2.01 -0.26
CA SER A 142 -16.34 -0.81 0.06
C SER A 142 -17.81 -0.94 -0.35
N GLU A 143 -18.16 -1.91 -1.21
CA GLU A 143 -19.52 -2.13 -1.74
C GLU A 143 -20.30 -3.23 -0.98
N GLU A 144 -19.62 -4.14 -0.27
CA GLU A 144 -20.22 -5.02 0.77
C GLU A 144 -20.48 -4.25 2.07
#